data_AF-A0A2S6H920-F1
#
_entry.id   AF-A0A2S6H920-F1
#
_cell.length_a   1.000
_cell.length_b   1.000
_cell.length_c   1.000
_cell.angle_alpha   90.00
_cell.angle_beta   90.00
_cell.angle_gamma   90.00
#
_symmetry.space_group_name_H-M   'P 1'
#
loop_
_entity.id
_entity.type
_entity.pdbx_description
1 polymer ?
#
loop_
_entity_poly.entity_id
_entity_poly.type
_entity_poly.pdbx_seq_one_letter_code
_entity_poly.pdbx_strand_id
1 'polypeptide(L)'
;MIGFILCSVSLAALVQNQNEFLPLLATPVALGVGLALMAASLLAGYFKKAPTVIWHDGFATSGLLVWYAYWMQEFNYDAPMFFFFPLYFALLTSIVTLTLINKSEYFDLESIRHLRHLEKNSYFNIGTIVVFVLISLLITRHYMLYPIAMTFFIIRHTMTACLEIIDS
;
A
#
# COMPACT_ATOMS: atom_id res chain seq x y z
N MET A 1 1.50 3.49 -8.31
CA MET A 1 0.93 2.27 -7.70
C MET A 1 -0.41 1.92 -8.34
N ILE A 2 -0.40 1.62 -9.64
CA ILE A 2 -1.65 1.36 -10.39
C ILE A 2 -2.16 -0.03 -10.06
N GLY A 3 -1.26 -1.01 -9.89
CA GLY A 3 -1.63 -2.38 -9.51
C GLY A 3 -2.40 -2.39 -8.19
N PHE A 4 -1.90 -1.67 -7.19
CA PHE A 4 -2.54 -1.56 -5.88
C PHE A 4 -3.93 -0.92 -5.96
N ILE A 5 -4.11 0.13 -6.77
CA ILE A 5 -5.43 0.75 -6.99
C ILE A 5 -6.39 -0.28 -7.60
N LEU A 6 -5.99 -0.95 -8.68
CA LEU A 6 -6.82 -1.92 -9.38
C LEU A 6 -7.18 -3.12 -8.49
N CYS A 7 -6.24 -3.64 -7.71
CA CYS A 7 -6.48 -4.72 -6.76
C CYS A 7 -7.39 -4.27 -5.62
N SER A 8 -7.24 -3.04 -5.12
CA SER A 8 -8.10 -2.50 -4.06
C SER A 8 -9.54 -2.30 -4.52
N VAL A 9 -9.75 -1.73 -5.71
CA VAL A 9 -11.09 -1.58 -6.31
C VAL A 9 -11.70 -2.93 -6.62
N SER A 10 -10.92 -3.85 -7.21
CA SER A 10 -11.37 -5.22 -7.48
C SER A 10 -11.82 -5.93 -6.21
N LEU A 11 -11.03 -5.84 -5.13
CA LEU A 11 -11.37 -6.47 -3.85
C LEU A 11 -12.65 -5.87 -3.26
N ALA A 12 -12.78 -4.54 -3.24
CA ALA A 12 -14.00 -3.88 -2.78
C ALA A 12 -15.23 -4.33 -3.59
N ALA A 13 -15.10 -4.42 -4.91
CA ALA A 13 -16.18 -4.88 -5.79
C ALA A 13 -16.55 -6.35 -5.53
N LEU A 14 -15.56 -7.22 -5.30
CA LEU A 14 -15.82 -8.63 -4.96
C LEU A 14 -16.57 -8.74 -3.62
N VAL A 15 -16.13 -8.01 -2.60
CA VAL A 15 -16.75 -7.97 -1.26
C VAL A 15 -18.18 -7.46 -1.34
N GLN A 16 -18.41 -6.34 -2.04
CA GLN A 16 -19.74 -5.74 -2.19
C GLN A 16 -20.75 -6.68 -2.84
N ASN A 17 -20.30 -7.53 -3.78
CA ASN A 17 -21.15 -8.48 -4.51
C ASN A 17 -21.17 -9.88 -3.89
N GLN A 18 -20.52 -10.11 -2.74
CA GLN A 18 -20.39 -11.42 -2.10
C GLN A 18 -19.95 -12.52 -3.08
N ASN A 19 -18.95 -12.18 -3.91
CA ASN A 19 -18.59 -13.00 -5.05
C ASN A 19 -17.98 -14.36 -4.63
N GLU A 20 -18.28 -15.42 -5.38
CA GLU A 20 -17.79 -16.80 -5.14
C GLU A 20 -16.26 -16.96 -5.17
N PHE A 21 -15.52 -15.97 -5.70
CA PHE A 21 -14.05 -15.96 -5.67
C PHE A 21 -13.45 -15.50 -4.33
N LEU A 22 -14.23 -14.85 -3.44
CA LEU A 22 -13.74 -14.37 -2.14
C LEU A 22 -13.13 -15.47 -1.25
N PRO A 23 -13.71 -16.68 -1.15
CA PRO A 23 -13.14 -17.76 -0.35
C PRO A 23 -11.75 -18.21 -0.85
N LEU A 24 -11.49 -18.14 -2.17
CA LEU A 24 -10.17 -18.49 -2.74
C LEU A 24 -9.07 -17.54 -2.24
N LEU A 25 -9.41 -16.26 -2.09
CA LEU A 25 -8.51 -15.23 -1.56
C LEU A 25 -8.27 -15.35 -0.05
N ALA A 26 -9.11 -16.09 0.67
CA ALA A 26 -8.99 -16.33 2.12
C ALA A 26 -8.26 -17.64 2.47
N THR A 27 -7.74 -18.36 1.47
CA THR A 27 -7.06 -19.64 1.69
C THR A 27 -5.66 -19.48 2.27
N PRO A 28 -5.14 -20.49 3.00
CA PRO A 28 -3.73 -20.52 3.42
C PRO A 28 -2.75 -20.42 2.24
N VAL A 29 -3.14 -20.94 1.07
CA VAL A 29 -2.35 -20.83 -0.16
C VAL A 29 -2.28 -19.37 -0.62
N ALA A 30 -3.40 -18.65 -0.65
CA ALA A 30 -3.42 -17.23 -0.97
C ALA A 30 -2.58 -16.41 0.00
N LEU A 31 -2.64 -16.72 1.31
CA LEU A 31 -1.78 -16.10 2.32
C LEU A 31 -0.30 -16.36 2.03
N GLY A 32 0.08 -17.61 1.74
CA GLY A 32 1.46 -17.98 1.40
C GLY A 32 1.97 -17.27 0.14
N VAL A 33 1.14 -17.19 -0.90
CA VAL A 33 1.46 -16.43 -2.13
C VAL A 33 1.62 -14.94 -1.83
N GLY A 34 0.71 -14.35 -1.05
CA GLY A 34 0.79 -12.96 -0.62
C GLY A 34 2.09 -12.66 0.13
N LEU A 35 2.44 -13.48 1.13
CA LEU A 35 3.68 -13.34 1.90
C LEU A 35 4.92 -13.49 1.03
N ALA A 36 4.94 -14.45 0.10
CA ALA A 36 6.06 -14.66 -0.81
C ALA A 36 6.27 -13.45 -1.75
N LEU A 37 5.19 -12.93 -2.35
CA LEU A 37 5.24 -11.74 -3.21
C LEU A 37 5.63 -10.47 -2.44
N MET A 38 5.15 -10.33 -1.21
CA MET A 38 5.51 -9.22 -0.32
C MET A 38 7.00 -9.25 0.02
N ALA A 39 7.52 -10.42 0.42
CA ALA A 39 8.94 -10.60 0.68
C ALA A 39 9.79 -10.38 -0.58
N ALA A 40 9.37 -10.91 -1.73
CA ALA A 40 10.07 -10.70 -2.99
C ALA A 40 10.13 -9.22 -3.39
N SER A 41 9.04 -8.47 -3.19
CA SER A 41 8.99 -7.03 -3.45
C SER A 41 9.97 -6.26 -2.53
N LEU A 42 9.98 -6.57 -1.24
CA LEU A 42 10.92 -5.96 -0.29
C LEU A 42 12.37 -6.28 -0.62
N LEU A 43 12.69 -7.53 -0.95
CA LEU A 43 14.05 -7.93 -1.35
C LEU A 43 14.47 -7.25 -2.65
N ALA A 44 13.56 -7.16 -3.63
CA ALA A 44 13.84 -6.46 -4.88
C ALA A 44 14.15 -4.97 -4.64
N GLY A 45 13.40 -4.29 -3.76
CA GLY A 45 13.67 -2.92 -3.35
C GLY A 45 14.98 -2.78 -2.57
N TYR A 46 15.21 -3.64 -1.59
CA TYR A 46 16.42 -3.62 -0.74
C TYR A 46 17.71 -3.83 -1.54
N PHE A 47 17.71 -4.78 -2.46
CA PHE A 47 18.84 -5.02 -3.37
C PHE A 47 18.89 -4.06 -4.55
N LYS A 48 18.01 -3.04 -4.59
CA LYS A 48 17.89 -2.06 -5.69
C LYS A 48 17.74 -2.73 -7.07
N LYS A 49 17.13 -3.91 -7.11
CA LYS A 49 16.87 -4.68 -8.34
C LYS A 49 15.58 -4.27 -9.04
N ALA A 50 14.75 -3.45 -8.40
CA ALA A 50 13.52 -2.92 -8.97
C ALA A 50 13.41 -1.40 -8.70
N PRO A 51 12.87 -0.62 -9.67
CA PRO A 51 12.51 0.77 -9.45
C PRO A 51 11.55 0.94 -8.27
N THR A 52 11.62 2.09 -7.60
CA THR A 52 10.80 2.41 -6.42
C THR A 52 9.32 2.19 -6.67
N VAL A 53 8.83 2.66 -7.82
CA VAL A 53 7.42 2.50 -8.21
C VAL A 53 7.01 1.03 -8.26
N ILE A 54 7.85 0.16 -8.79
CA ILE A 54 7.51 -1.25 -9.00
C ILE A 54 7.47 -1.99 -7.66
N TRP A 55 8.50 -1.85 -6.83
CA TRP A 55 8.55 -2.61 -5.59
C TRP A 55 7.56 -2.07 -4.53
N HIS A 56 7.26 -0.76 -4.53
CA HIS A 56 6.21 -0.21 -3.68
C HIS A 56 4.82 -0.73 -4.08
N ASP A 57 4.54 -0.76 -5.39
CA ASP A 57 3.25 -1.26 -5.90
C ASP A 57 3.08 -2.75 -5.61
N GLY A 58 4.14 -3.54 -5.84
CA GLY A 58 4.17 -4.96 -5.49
C GLY A 58 4.00 -5.22 -4.00
N PHE A 59 4.69 -4.47 -3.13
CA PHE A 59 4.57 -4.59 -1.68
C PHE A 59 3.16 -4.25 -1.19
N ALA A 60 2.56 -3.14 -1.65
CA ALA A 60 1.21 -2.76 -1.23
C ALA A 60 0.14 -3.73 -1.75
N THR A 61 0.27 -4.19 -3.00
CA THR A 61 -0.67 -5.15 -3.61
C THR A 61 -0.62 -6.50 -2.92
N SER A 62 0.57 -7.02 -2.66
CA SER A 62 0.74 -8.26 -1.90
C SER A 62 0.31 -8.10 -0.44
N GLY A 63 0.58 -6.93 0.17
CA GLY A 63 0.10 -6.57 1.51
C GLY A 63 -1.42 -6.57 1.61
N LEU A 64 -2.13 -6.11 0.59
CA LEU A 64 -3.60 -6.19 0.52
C LEU A 64 -4.10 -7.63 0.52
N LEU A 65 -3.44 -8.51 -0.25
CA LEU A 65 -3.78 -9.93 -0.30
C LEU A 65 -3.50 -10.61 1.05
N VAL A 66 -2.35 -10.34 1.66
CA VAL A 66 -1.99 -10.85 3.01
C VAL A 66 -3.00 -10.37 4.04
N TRP A 67 -3.33 -9.08 4.02
CA TRP A 67 -4.33 -8.49 4.91
C TRP A 67 -5.67 -9.21 4.80
N TYR A 68 -6.21 -9.33 3.58
CA TYR A 68 -7.50 -9.97 3.35
C TYR A 68 -7.46 -11.44 3.78
N ALA A 69 -6.46 -12.19 3.32
CA ALA A 69 -6.35 -13.63 3.59
C ALA A 69 -6.19 -13.94 5.09
N TYR A 70 -5.39 -13.13 5.80
CA TYR A 70 -5.15 -13.29 7.21
C TYR A 70 -6.35 -12.83 8.06
N TRP A 71 -6.89 -11.65 7.80
CA TRP A 71 -7.93 -11.07 8.64
C TRP A 71 -9.30 -11.72 8.42
N MET A 72 -9.58 -12.28 7.24
CA MET A 72 -10.84 -12.99 7.00
C MET A 72 -11.00 -14.24 7.89
N GLN A 73 -9.91 -14.77 8.44
CA GLN A 73 -9.96 -15.89 9.40
C GLN A 73 -10.25 -15.41 10.84
N GLU A 74 -9.95 -14.15 11.15
CA GLU A 74 -10.03 -13.58 12.50
C GLU A 74 -11.30 -12.75 12.72
N PHE A 75 -11.88 -12.22 11.65
CA PHE A 75 -13.06 -11.34 11.69
C PHE A 75 -14.27 -11.97 11.01
N ASN A 76 -15.46 -11.48 11.35
CA ASN A 76 -16.69 -11.87 10.68
C ASN A 76 -16.67 -11.50 9.19
N TYR A 77 -17.27 -12.37 8.37
CA TYR A 77 -17.34 -12.22 6.90
C TYR A 77 -17.97 -10.89 6.47
N ASP A 78 -18.91 -10.37 7.26
CA ASP A 78 -19.64 -9.13 6.99
C ASP A 78 -18.97 -7.89 7.60
N ALA A 79 -17.72 -8.01 8.09
CA ALA A 79 -17.04 -6.88 8.69
C ALA A 79 -16.84 -5.76 7.64
N PRO A 80 -17.34 -4.53 7.92
CA PRO A 80 -17.42 -3.47 6.92
C PRO A 80 -16.03 -3.02 6.43
N MET A 81 -14.99 -3.25 7.21
CA MET A 81 -13.61 -2.92 6.85
C MET A 81 -13.13 -3.63 5.58
N PHE A 82 -13.63 -4.84 5.25
CA PHE A 82 -13.27 -5.57 4.04
C PHE A 82 -13.70 -4.83 2.76
N PHE A 83 -14.72 -3.96 2.86
CA PHE A 83 -15.14 -3.08 1.78
C PHE A 83 -14.49 -1.69 1.88
N PHE A 84 -14.55 -1.05 3.05
CA PHE A 84 -14.15 0.35 3.19
C PHE A 84 -12.64 0.58 3.13
N PHE A 85 -11.81 -0.33 3.64
CA PHE A 85 -10.35 -0.11 3.63
C PHE A 85 -9.78 -0.18 2.21
N PRO A 86 -10.09 -1.19 1.37
CA PRO A 86 -9.64 -1.18 -0.02
C PRO A 86 -10.14 0.05 -0.78
N LEU A 87 -11.40 0.46 -0.59
CA LEU A 87 -11.92 1.68 -1.22
C LEU A 87 -11.14 2.93 -0.78
N TYR A 88 -10.88 3.06 0.53
CA TYR A 88 -10.06 4.14 1.09
C TYR A 88 -8.65 4.16 0.47
N PHE A 89 -7.99 3.00 0.38
CA PHE A 89 -6.66 2.90 -0.21
C PHE A 89 -6.65 3.27 -1.69
N ALA A 90 -7.62 2.79 -2.46
CA ALA A 90 -7.76 3.10 -3.87
C ALA A 90 -7.97 4.61 -4.08
N LEU A 91 -8.86 5.24 -3.31
CA LEU A 91 -9.14 6.67 -3.41
C LEU A 91 -7.93 7.50 -3.00
N LEU A 92 -7.32 7.22 -1.84
CA LEU A 92 -6.14 7.93 -1.37
C LEU A 92 -5.01 7.84 -2.40
N THR A 93 -4.68 6.63 -2.86
CA THR A 93 -3.60 6.40 -3.83
C THR A 93 -3.90 7.09 -5.17
N SER A 94 -5.16 7.05 -5.64
CA SER A 94 -5.57 7.72 -6.87
C SER A 94 -5.44 9.24 -6.75
N ILE A 95 -5.93 9.83 -5.65
CA ILE A 95 -5.84 11.27 -5.40
C ILE A 95 -4.38 11.71 -5.43
N VAL A 96 -3.53 11.12 -4.59
CA VAL A 96 -2.10 11.53 -4.53
C VAL A 96 -1.37 11.30 -5.85
N THR A 97 -1.74 10.26 -6.61
CA THR A 97 -1.16 10.02 -7.94
C THR A 97 -1.55 11.13 -8.92
N LEU A 98 -2.84 11.46 -9.00
CA LEU A 98 -3.35 12.45 -9.95
C LEU A 98 -2.97 13.88 -9.60
N THR A 99 -3.01 14.23 -8.31
CA THR A 99 -2.82 15.62 -7.87
C THR A 99 -1.37 15.96 -7.52
N LEU A 100 -0.57 14.97 -7.10
CA LEU A 100 0.82 15.21 -6.69
C LEU A 100 1.80 14.58 -7.68
N ILE A 101 1.78 13.26 -7.88
CA ILE A 101 2.80 12.57 -8.69
C ILE A 101 2.79 13.06 -10.14
N ASN A 102 1.63 13.02 -10.81
CA ASN A 102 1.49 13.43 -12.21
C ASN A 102 1.67 14.94 -12.45
N LYS A 103 1.74 15.74 -11.38
CA LYS A 103 1.90 17.20 -11.44
C LYS A 103 3.22 17.67 -10.84
N SER A 104 4.08 16.74 -10.42
CA SER A 104 5.32 17.03 -9.71
C SER A 104 6.32 17.87 -10.52
N GLU A 105 6.35 17.72 -11.85
CA GLU A 105 7.17 18.55 -12.76
C GLU A 105 6.83 20.04 -12.71
N TYR A 106 5.61 20.40 -12.26
CA TYR A 106 5.14 21.78 -12.18
C TYR A 106 5.27 22.38 -10.78
N PHE A 107 5.92 21.68 -9.84
CA PHE A 107 6.12 22.20 -8.49
C PHE A 107 7.09 23.38 -8.52
N ASP A 108 6.77 24.43 -7.77
CA ASP A 108 7.67 25.56 -7.59
C ASP A 108 8.87 25.19 -6.71
N LEU A 109 9.94 26.01 -6.76
CA LEU A 109 11.18 25.74 -6.04
C LEU A 109 11.01 25.65 -4.51
N GLU A 110 10.05 26.37 -3.93
CA GLU A 110 9.79 26.34 -2.50
C GLU A 110 9.11 25.01 -2.11
N SER A 111 8.10 24.60 -2.88
CA SER A 111 7.46 23.28 -2.75
C SER A 111 8.46 22.13 -2.86
N ILE A 112 9.37 22.17 -3.85
CA ILE A 112 10.42 21.16 -4.02
C ILE A 112 11.36 21.13 -2.80
N ARG A 113 11.75 22.30 -2.27
CA ARG A 113 12.62 22.38 -1.10
C ARG A 113 11.97 21.80 0.15
N HIS A 114 10.69 22.10 0.38
CA HIS A 114 9.91 21.50 1.47
C HIS A 114 9.76 19.99 1.31
N LEU A 115 9.47 19.52 0.11
CA LEU A 115 9.35 18.08 -0.18
C LEU A 115 10.66 17.33 0.12
N ARG A 116 11.81 17.87 -0.30
CA ARG A 116 13.14 17.31 0.02
C ARG A 116 13.43 17.34 1.52
N HIS A 117 12.97 18.36 2.23
CA HIS A 117 13.13 18.42 3.69
C HIS A 117 12.29 17.35 4.39
N LEU A 118 11.04 17.15 3.95
CA LEU A 118 10.15 16.11 4.47
C LEU A 118 10.66 14.70 4.16
N GLU A 119 11.18 14.48 2.96
CA GLU A 119 11.75 13.19 2.55
C GLU A 119 12.95 12.79 3.43
N LYS A 120 13.79 13.75 3.83
CA LYS A 120 14.93 13.53 4.72
C LYS A 120 14.56 13.33 6.19
N ASN A 121 13.30 13.55 6.56
CA ASN A 121 12.86 13.40 7.94
C ASN A 121 12.94 11.92 8.36
N SER A 122 13.72 11.63 9.40
CA SER A 122 13.97 10.26 9.89
C SER A 122 12.70 9.56 10.38
N TYR A 123 11.70 10.31 10.84
CA TYR A 123 10.39 9.76 11.23
C TYR A 123 9.62 9.15 10.05
N PHE A 124 9.95 9.55 8.81
CA PHE A 124 9.39 9.01 7.57
C PHE A 124 10.36 8.08 6.84
N ASN A 125 11.23 7.38 7.57
CA ASN A 125 12.10 6.37 6.99
C ASN A 125 11.25 5.21 6.42
N ILE A 126 11.47 4.86 5.15
CA ILE A 126 10.72 3.81 4.47
C ILE A 126 10.81 2.45 5.17
N GLY A 127 11.98 2.10 5.74
CA GLY A 127 12.16 0.86 6.47
C GLY A 127 11.30 0.80 7.74
N THR A 128 11.25 1.89 8.50
CA THR A 128 10.38 2.00 9.69
C THR A 128 8.91 1.87 9.31
N ILE A 129 8.48 2.51 8.21
CA ILE A 129 7.10 2.43 7.73
C ILE A 129 6.76 1.00 7.28
N VAL A 130 7.67 0.33 6.55
CA VAL A 130 7.47 -1.08 6.15
C VAL A 130 7.33 -1.98 7.38
N VAL A 131 8.22 -1.84 8.37
CA VAL A 131 8.13 -2.61 9.63
C VAL A 131 6.80 -2.32 10.32
N PHE A 132 6.37 -1.07 10.34
CA PHE A 132 5.08 -0.69 10.92
C PHE A 132 3.90 -1.33 10.18
N VAL A 133 3.91 -1.37 8.84
CA VAL A 133 2.89 -2.09 8.04
C VAL A 133 2.87 -3.57 8.41
N LEU A 134 4.04 -4.23 8.47
CA LEU A 134 4.13 -5.66 8.81
C LEU A 134 3.62 -5.96 10.23
N ILE A 135 4.00 -5.15 11.22
CA ILE A 135 3.53 -5.30 12.60
C ILE A 135 2.02 -5.04 12.67
N SER A 136 1.52 -4.01 11.97
CA SER A 136 0.10 -3.65 11.98
C SER A 136 -0.80 -4.74 11.40
N LEU A 137 -0.31 -5.54 10.44
CA LEU A 137 -1.01 -6.71 9.91
C LEU A 137 -1.26 -7.78 10.99
N LEU A 138 -0.35 -7.91 11.97
CA LEU A 138 -0.43 -8.91 13.03
C LEU A 138 -1.28 -8.46 14.23
N ILE A 139 -1.51 -7.15 14.40
CA ILE A 139 -2.26 -6.60 15.54
C ILE A 139 -3.74 -6.39 15.15
N THR A 140 -4.50 -7.48 15.11
CA THR A 140 -5.93 -7.46 14.75
C THR A 140 -6.79 -6.71 15.78
N ARG A 141 -6.44 -6.77 17.07
CA ARG A 141 -7.16 -6.06 18.16
C ARG A 141 -7.28 -4.55 17.92
N HIS A 142 -6.31 -3.96 17.23
CA HIS A 142 -6.32 -2.54 16.85
C HIS A 142 -6.37 -2.44 15.32
N TYR A 143 -7.47 -2.91 14.73
CA TYR A 143 -7.67 -3.02 13.28
C TYR A 143 -7.43 -1.71 12.49
N MET A 144 -7.47 -0.54 13.13
CA MET A 144 -7.13 0.76 12.54
C MET A 144 -5.63 0.97 12.31
N LEU A 145 -4.74 0.21 12.96
CA LEU A 145 -3.29 0.36 12.78
C LEU A 145 -2.86 0.07 11.34
N TYR A 146 -3.45 -0.96 10.72
CA TYR A 146 -3.10 -1.33 9.34
C TYR A 146 -3.41 -0.22 8.32
N PRO A 147 -4.62 0.34 8.24
CA PRO A 147 -4.88 1.43 7.31
C PRO A 147 -4.04 2.68 7.62
N ILE A 148 -3.75 2.98 8.90
CA ILE A 148 -2.85 4.10 9.26
C ILE A 148 -1.42 3.85 8.73
N ALA A 149 -0.89 2.64 8.90
CA ALA A 149 0.43 2.27 8.40
C ALA A 149 0.49 2.34 6.87
N MET A 150 -0.55 1.85 6.19
CA MET A 150 -0.67 1.95 4.74
C MET A 150 -0.76 3.39 4.25
N THR A 151 -1.43 4.28 4.97
CA THR A 151 -1.46 5.72 4.65
C THR A 151 -0.05 6.32 4.70
N PHE A 152 0.72 6.05 5.74
CA PHE A 152 2.12 6.50 5.80
C PHE A 152 2.95 5.93 4.66
N PHE A 153 2.74 4.65 4.30
CA PHE A 153 3.41 4.02 3.18
C PHE A 153 3.08 4.70 1.84
N ILE A 154 1.79 4.97 1.57
CA ILE A 154 1.34 5.65 0.35
C ILE A 154 1.92 7.07 0.28
N ILE A 155 1.86 7.84 1.37
CA ILE A 155 2.43 9.19 1.40
C ILE A 155 3.94 9.16 1.20
N ARG A 156 4.65 8.21 1.81
CA ARG A 156 6.09 8.02 1.59
C ARG A 156 6.41 7.68 0.15
N HIS A 157 5.65 6.76 -0.46
CA HIS A 157 5.78 6.45 -1.88
C HIS A 157 5.61 7.70 -2.75
N THR A 158 4.56 8.49 -2.50
CA THR A 158 4.29 9.72 -3.24
C THR A 158 5.46 10.69 -3.16
N MET A 159 6.02 10.91 -1.97
CA MET A 159 7.16 11.82 -1.81
C MET A 159 8.36 11.35 -2.64
N THR A 160 8.70 10.07 -2.59
CA THR A 160 9.83 9.51 -3.36
C THR A 160 9.56 9.56 -4.86
N ALA A 161 8.36 9.19 -5.32
CA ALA A 161 8.01 9.21 -6.73
C ALA A 161 8.03 10.63 -7.33
N CYS A 162 7.54 11.63 -6.61
CA CYS A 162 7.62 13.03 -7.05
C CYS A 162 9.06 13.48 -7.22
N LEU A 163 9.95 13.17 -6.26
CA LEU A 163 11.36 13.55 -6.34
C LEU A 163 12.10 12.83 -7.47
N GLU A 164 11.80 11.55 -7.71
CA GLU A 164 12.37 10.80 -8.84
C GLU A 164 12.00 11.42 -10.21
N ILE A 165 10.79 11.97 -10.35
CA ILE A 165 10.35 12.68 -11.57
C ILE A 165 11.01 14.06 -11.68
N ILE A 166 11.13 14.79 -10.56
CA ILE A 166 11.77 16.12 -10.56
C ILE A 166 13.27 16.03 -10.88
N ASP A 167 13.92 14.95 -10.46
CA ASP A 167 15.37 14.74 -10.61
C ASP A 167 15.76 14.03 -11.92
N SER A 168 14.80 13.58 -12.74
CA SER A 168 15.03 12.92 -14.04
C SER A 168 15.21 13.91 -15.18
#